data_AF-A0A4Q0Z8M3-F1
#
_entry.id   AF-A0A4Q0Z8M3-F1
#
_cell.length_a   1.000
_cell.length_b   1.000
_cell.length_c   1.000
_cell.angle_alpha   90.00
_cell.angle_beta   90.00
_cell.angle_gamma   90.00
#
_symmetry.space_group_name_H-M   'P 1'
#
loop_
_entity.id
_entity.type
_entity.pdbx_description
1 polymer ?
#
loop_
_entity_poly.entity_id
_entity_poly.type
_entity_poly.pdbx_seq_one_letter_code
_entity_poly.pdbx_strand_id
1 'polypeptide(L)'
;MKFFYLGTVLIFLLFNGCANKELVTNRYFKAYTKDEILNASKLAFKDVPNSEYIVDSYRNKLEVTKIELFYNILKKKGYILKVDEDNCGTSATLELKTSDSDGKNSQYDDIDDHNEVWDRIDYFLGKKDEVLADGKKLTKDKRLDKMFINYVQNISNNKIIKPTKDMSNCVIKNEFAFGVIKDKIDEENENK
;
A
#
# COMPACT_ATOMS: atom_id res chain seq x y z
N MET A 1 -53.46 29.20 -14.49
CA MET A 1 -53.73 28.02 -13.65
C MET A 1 -52.88 26.88 -14.20
N LYS A 2 -51.68 26.60 -13.65
CA LYS A 2 -51.35 25.83 -12.44
C LYS A 2 -51.66 24.31 -12.56
N PHE A 3 -50.57 23.54 -12.61
CA PHE A 3 -50.33 22.15 -12.17
C PHE A 3 -50.97 20.99 -12.95
N PHE A 4 -50.13 20.09 -13.49
CA PHE A 4 -50.08 18.64 -13.16
C PHE A 4 -49.02 17.93 -14.02
N TYR A 5 -47.75 18.04 -13.62
CA TYR A 5 -46.70 17.08 -13.96
C TYR A 5 -45.81 16.92 -12.72
N LEU A 6 -46.32 16.21 -11.73
CA LEU A 6 -45.57 15.83 -10.55
C LEU A 6 -45.90 14.37 -10.26
N GLY A 7 -44.92 13.48 -10.41
CA GLY A 7 -45.00 12.18 -9.76
C GLY A 7 -44.47 10.97 -10.51
N THR A 8 -43.32 11.02 -11.18
CA THR A 8 -42.52 9.80 -11.47
C THR A 8 -41.02 10.09 -11.64
N VAL A 9 -40.43 10.94 -10.79
CA VAL A 9 -38.95 11.08 -10.71
C VAL A 9 -38.55 11.19 -9.25
N LEU A 10 -38.82 10.15 -8.43
CA LEU A 10 -38.32 10.14 -7.05
C LEU A 10 -38.19 8.72 -6.45
N ILE A 11 -37.74 7.72 -7.22
CA ILE A 11 -37.39 6.40 -6.65
C ILE A 11 -36.11 5.86 -7.30
N PHE A 12 -35.02 6.65 -7.27
CA PHE A 12 -33.67 6.15 -7.60
C PHE A 12 -32.56 6.67 -6.67
N LEU A 13 -32.90 7.31 -5.55
CA LEU A 13 -31.92 7.88 -4.61
C LEU A 13 -31.82 7.11 -3.27
N LEU A 14 -32.07 5.80 -3.28
CA LEU A 14 -31.86 4.95 -2.09
C LEU A 14 -30.79 3.87 -2.30
N PHE A 15 -29.78 4.15 -3.12
CA PHE A 15 -28.48 3.50 -2.94
C PHE A 15 -27.65 4.40 -2.03
N ASN A 16 -27.88 4.30 -0.72
CA ASN A 16 -26.86 4.65 0.27
C ASN A 16 -25.68 3.70 0.01
N GLY A 17 -24.76 4.12 -0.86
CA GLY A 17 -23.50 3.44 -1.06
C GLY A 17 -22.76 3.45 0.27
N CYS A 18 -22.50 2.27 0.83
CA CYS A 18 -21.46 2.12 1.84
C CYS A 18 -20.20 2.77 1.27
N ALA A 19 -19.78 3.89 1.87
CA ALA A 19 -18.62 4.64 1.43
C ALA A 19 -17.33 3.91 1.86
N ASN A 20 -17.06 2.76 1.23
CA ASN A 20 -15.78 2.07 1.36
C ASN A 20 -14.74 2.92 0.66
N LYS A 21 -13.80 3.49 1.42
CA LYS A 21 -12.69 4.27 0.87
C LYS A 21 -11.61 3.29 0.39
N GLU A 22 -11.18 3.47 -0.86
CA GLU A 22 -10.17 2.64 -1.51
C GLU A 22 -8.95 3.51 -1.83
N LEU A 23 -7.80 3.18 -1.24
CA LEU A 23 -6.51 3.79 -1.57
C LEU A 23 -5.72 2.83 -2.45
N VAL A 24 -5.30 3.28 -3.63
CA VAL A 24 -4.59 2.44 -4.61
C VAL A 24 -3.29 3.11 -5.02
N THR A 25 -2.19 2.37 -4.96
CA THR A 25 -0.87 2.83 -5.39
C THR A 25 -0.16 1.74 -6.19
N ASN A 26 0.71 2.14 -7.12
CA ASN A 26 1.45 1.22 -7.98
C ASN A 26 2.96 1.43 -7.83
N ARG A 27 3.72 0.35 -7.93
CA ARG A 27 5.18 0.36 -8.00
C ARG A 27 5.70 -0.62 -9.04
N TYR A 28 6.86 -0.32 -9.61
CA TYR A 28 7.54 -1.20 -10.54
C TYR A 28 8.90 -1.63 -9.99
N PHE A 29 9.14 -2.94 -10.01
CA PHE A 29 10.32 -3.58 -9.46
C PHE A 29 11.13 -4.20 -10.58
N LYS A 30 12.06 -3.40 -11.14
CA LYS A 30 13.00 -3.86 -12.17
C LYS A 30 13.84 -5.03 -11.66
N ALA A 31 14.03 -6.05 -12.51
CA ALA A 31 14.82 -7.25 -12.26
C ALA A 31 14.32 -8.16 -11.12
N TYR A 32 13.14 -7.89 -10.55
CA TYR A 32 12.49 -8.81 -9.62
C TYR A 32 11.42 -9.63 -10.32
N THR A 33 11.33 -10.90 -9.95
CA THR A 33 10.21 -11.79 -10.30
C THR A 33 9.01 -11.52 -9.40
N LYS A 34 7.83 -11.93 -9.84
CA LYS A 34 6.61 -11.83 -9.04
C LYS A 34 6.71 -12.61 -7.75
N ASP A 35 7.40 -13.75 -7.75
CA ASP A 35 7.52 -14.61 -6.58
C ASP A 35 8.37 -13.91 -5.50
N GLU A 36 9.40 -13.18 -5.91
CA GLU A 36 10.20 -12.35 -5.01
C GLU A 36 9.37 -11.21 -4.41
N ILE A 37 8.56 -10.51 -5.22
CA ILE A 37 7.69 -9.44 -4.72
C ILE A 37 6.61 -9.98 -3.78
N LEU A 38 5.98 -11.11 -4.12
CA LEU A 38 5.00 -11.77 -3.26
C LEU A 38 5.62 -12.26 -1.95
N ASN A 39 6.84 -12.79 -1.98
CA ASN A 39 7.55 -13.23 -0.78
C ASN A 39 7.96 -12.05 0.11
N ALA A 40 8.51 -10.98 -0.46
CA ALA A 40 8.83 -9.75 0.27
C ALA A 40 7.59 -9.16 0.94
N SER A 41 6.46 -9.20 0.24
CA SER A 41 5.19 -8.69 0.75
C SER A 41 4.61 -9.55 1.87
N LYS A 42 4.72 -10.88 1.77
CA LYS A 42 4.35 -11.77 2.89
C LYS A 42 5.16 -11.45 4.14
N LEU A 43 6.45 -11.19 4.00
CA LEU A 43 7.30 -10.79 5.12
C LEU A 43 6.88 -9.41 5.67
N ALA A 44 6.58 -8.45 4.79
CA ALA A 44 6.11 -7.11 5.16
C ALA A 44 4.84 -7.11 6.01
N PHE A 45 3.94 -8.09 5.84
CA PHE A 45 2.75 -8.24 6.68
C PHE A 45 2.96 -9.14 7.91
N LYS A 46 3.86 -10.13 7.84
CA LYS A 46 4.11 -11.06 8.95
C LYS A 46 5.00 -10.49 10.04
N ASP A 47 5.99 -9.69 9.67
CA ASP A 47 6.99 -9.16 10.60
C ASP A 47 6.59 -7.78 11.14
N VAL A 48 5.36 -7.67 11.63
CA VAL A 48 4.85 -6.45 12.30
C VAL A 48 4.55 -6.79 13.77
N PRO A 49 5.17 -6.09 14.73
CA PRO A 49 5.00 -6.40 16.13
C PRO A 49 3.62 -5.97 16.60
N ASN A 50 3.00 -6.78 17.45
CA ASN A 50 1.69 -6.50 18.05
C ASN A 50 0.55 -6.28 17.03
N SER A 51 0.72 -6.77 15.79
CA SER A 51 -0.31 -6.75 14.76
C SER A 51 -0.52 -8.16 14.23
N GLU A 52 -1.77 -8.60 14.18
CA GLU A 52 -2.13 -9.88 13.58
C GLU A 52 -2.75 -9.64 12.20
N TYR A 53 -2.08 -10.17 11.18
CA TYR A 53 -2.53 -10.13 9.79
C TYR A 53 -2.87 -11.54 9.33
N ILE A 54 -4.06 -11.71 8.77
CA ILE A 54 -4.46 -12.91 8.04
C ILE A 54 -4.02 -12.71 6.59
N VAL A 55 -3.07 -13.53 6.11
CA VAL A 55 -2.47 -13.39 4.77
C VAL A 55 -2.85 -14.59 3.91
N ASP A 56 -3.73 -14.37 2.93
CA ASP A 56 -4.12 -15.34 1.93
C ASP A 56 -3.29 -15.13 0.65
N SER A 57 -2.57 -16.18 0.24
CA SER A 57 -1.69 -16.13 -0.92
C SER A 57 -2.31 -16.82 -2.12
N TYR A 58 -2.31 -16.12 -3.26
CA TYR A 58 -2.67 -16.64 -4.55
C TYR A 58 -1.47 -16.55 -5.50
N ARG A 59 -1.66 -17.00 -6.75
CA ARG A 59 -0.58 -17.08 -7.75
C ARG A 59 0.02 -15.72 -8.13
N ASN A 60 -0.79 -14.68 -8.16
CA ASN A 60 -0.41 -13.34 -8.62
C ASN A 60 -0.95 -12.23 -7.69
N LYS A 61 -1.40 -12.60 -6.49
CA LYS A 61 -1.88 -11.64 -5.51
C LYS A 61 -1.77 -12.15 -4.08
N LEU A 62 -1.74 -11.21 -3.14
CA LEU A 62 -2.01 -11.43 -1.72
C LEU A 62 -3.28 -10.70 -1.35
N GLU A 63 -4.12 -11.35 -0.55
CA GLU A 63 -5.22 -10.69 0.17
C GLU A 63 -4.89 -10.75 1.64
N VAL A 64 -4.90 -9.59 2.30
CA VAL A 64 -4.49 -9.47 3.69
C VAL A 64 -5.57 -8.77 4.48
N THR A 65 -5.95 -9.34 5.62
CA THR A 65 -6.91 -8.72 6.53
C THR A 65 -6.26 -8.45 7.87
N LYS A 66 -6.44 -7.22 8.36
CA LYS A 66 -6.14 -6.81 9.74
C LYS A 66 -7.46 -6.48 10.43
N ILE A 67 -7.65 -7.01 11.64
CA ILE A 67 -8.78 -6.66 12.50
C ILE A 67 -8.21 -6.04 13.77
N GLU A 68 -8.65 -4.84 14.09
CA GLU A 68 -8.17 -4.09 15.26
C GLU A 68 -9.35 -3.64 16.12
N LEU A 69 -9.12 -3.61 17.43
CA LEU A 69 -10.06 -3.03 18.39
C LEU A 69 -9.49 -1.71 18.89
N PHE A 70 -10.13 -0.60 18.53
CA PHE A 70 -9.70 0.75 18.91
C PHE A 70 -10.84 1.47 19.64
N TYR A 71 -10.66 1.79 20.93
CA TYR A 71 -11.72 2.39 21.77
C TYR A 71 -13.09 1.68 21.65
N ASN A 72 -13.09 0.34 21.69
CA ASN A 72 -14.27 -0.52 21.51
C ASN A 72 -14.93 -0.49 20.11
N ILE A 73 -14.31 0.18 19.14
CA ILE A 73 -14.71 0.14 17.73
C ILE A 73 -13.89 -0.93 17.03
N LEU A 74 -14.58 -1.82 16.32
CA LEU A 74 -13.93 -2.82 15.49
C LEU A 74 -13.60 -2.19 14.14
N LYS A 75 -12.30 -2.10 13.85
CA LYS A 75 -11.77 -1.63 12.58
C LYS A 75 -11.28 -2.80 11.77
N LYS A 76 -11.68 -2.86 10.51
CA LYS A 76 -11.18 -3.86 9.55
C LYS A 76 -10.42 -3.13 8.44
N LYS A 77 -9.16 -3.52 8.26
CA LYS A 77 -8.35 -3.10 7.12
C LYS A 77 -8.10 -4.30 6.22
N GLY A 78 -8.43 -4.16 4.94
CA GLY A 78 -8.17 -5.14 3.90
C GLY A 78 -7.14 -4.60 2.92
N TYR A 79 -6.06 -5.33 2.69
CA TYR A 79 -5.08 -5.04 1.66
C TYR A 79 -5.20 -6.06 0.54
N ILE A 80 -5.09 -5.59 -0.70
CA ILE A 80 -4.96 -6.45 -1.88
C ILE A 80 -3.70 -6.02 -2.62
N LEU A 81 -2.70 -6.90 -2.64
CA LEU A 81 -1.49 -6.70 -3.44
C LEU A 81 -1.59 -7.57 -4.69
N LYS A 82 -1.64 -6.98 -5.87
CA LYS A 82 -1.61 -7.69 -7.16
C LYS A 82 -0.26 -7.48 -7.80
N VAL A 83 0.28 -8.50 -8.45
CA VAL A 83 1.54 -8.42 -9.19
C VAL A 83 1.38 -8.92 -10.62
N ASP A 84 2.04 -8.25 -11.54
CA ASP A 84 2.14 -8.67 -12.94
C ASP A 84 3.59 -8.56 -13.41
N GLU A 85 4.07 -9.60 -14.08
CA GLU A 85 5.47 -9.79 -14.42
C GLU A 85 5.68 -9.70 -15.93
N ASP A 86 6.54 -8.78 -16.36
CA ASP A 86 6.96 -8.63 -17.76
C ASP A 86 8.38 -9.17 -17.97
N ASN A 87 9.04 -8.88 -19.09
CA ASN A 87 10.41 -9.36 -19.33
C ASN A 87 11.49 -8.60 -18.54
N CYS A 88 11.17 -7.45 -17.97
CA CYS A 88 12.11 -6.50 -17.38
C CYS A 88 11.95 -6.38 -15.85
N GLY A 89 10.87 -6.89 -15.27
CA GLY A 89 10.59 -6.78 -13.86
C GLY A 89 9.17 -7.22 -13.51
N THR A 90 8.68 -6.65 -12.42
CA THR A 90 7.34 -6.92 -11.90
C THR A 90 6.68 -5.60 -11.52
N SER A 91 5.48 -5.35 -12.04
CA SER A 91 4.59 -4.31 -11.54
C SER A 91 3.79 -4.85 -10.35
N ALA A 92 3.56 -4.01 -9.35
CA ALA A 92 2.73 -4.34 -8.20
C ALA A 92 1.77 -3.20 -7.89
N THR A 93 0.53 -3.57 -7.61
CA THR A 93 -0.55 -2.66 -7.19
C THR A 93 -0.95 -3.04 -5.78
N LEU A 94 -0.90 -2.08 -4.86
CA LEU A 94 -1.40 -2.23 -3.49
C LEU A 94 -2.67 -1.42 -3.33
N GLU A 95 -3.74 -2.09 -2.93
CA GLU A 95 -5.04 -1.52 -2.61
C GLU A 95 -5.28 -1.65 -1.10
N LEU A 96 -5.71 -0.59 -0.43
CA LEU A 96 -6.19 -0.59 0.95
C LEU A 96 -7.67 -0.23 0.98
N LYS A 97 -8.44 -1.06 1.69
CA LYS A 97 -9.87 -0.88 1.97
C LYS A 97 -10.07 -0.86 3.47
N THR A 98 -10.64 0.22 3.98
CA THR A 98 -10.97 0.34 5.40
C THR A 98 -12.47 0.36 5.60
N SER A 99 -12.90 -0.28 6.68
CA SER A 99 -14.29 -0.28 7.12
C SER A 99 -14.34 -0.28 8.65
N ASP A 100 -15.03 0.70 9.21
CA ASP A 100 -15.25 0.82 10.65
C ASP A 100 -16.69 0.43 10.99
N SER A 101 -16.91 -0.19 12.15
CA SER A 101 -18.25 -0.62 12.60
C SER A 101 -19.24 0.54 12.80
N ASP A 102 -18.75 1.78 12.93
CA ASP A 102 -19.53 3.00 13.13
C ASP A 102 -19.67 3.87 11.86
N GLY A 103 -19.06 3.46 10.74
CA GLY A 103 -19.11 4.16 9.45
C GLY A 103 -18.41 5.53 9.41
N LYS A 104 -17.60 5.88 10.43
CA LYS A 104 -16.90 7.18 10.49
C LYS A 104 -15.44 7.05 10.05
N ASN A 105 -15.11 7.70 8.94
CA ASN A 105 -13.82 7.58 8.27
C ASN A 105 -12.72 8.45 8.91
N SER A 106 -11.71 7.87 9.55
CA SER A 106 -10.46 8.58 9.90
C SER A 106 -9.47 8.51 8.74
N GLN A 107 -9.30 9.59 7.98
CA GLN A 107 -8.54 9.59 6.72
C GLN A 107 -7.01 9.61 6.86
N TYR A 108 -6.47 10.07 7.99
CA TYR A 108 -5.04 10.37 8.11
C TYR A 108 -4.19 9.11 8.35
N ASP A 109 -4.64 8.18 9.19
CA ASP A 109 -3.87 6.98 9.53
C ASP A 109 -3.72 5.98 8.37
N ASP A 110 -4.65 6.02 7.39
CA ASP A 110 -4.70 5.02 6.32
C ASP A 110 -3.62 5.24 5.24
N ILE A 111 -3.20 6.48 4.98
CA ILE A 111 -2.13 6.76 4.01
C ILE A 111 -0.77 6.38 4.57
N ASP A 112 -0.54 6.68 5.86
CA ASP A 112 0.74 6.38 6.52
C ASP A 112 0.94 4.86 6.64
N ASP A 113 -0.08 4.12 7.09
CA ASP A 113 -0.05 2.65 7.14
C ASP A 113 0.23 2.03 5.76
N HIS A 114 -0.40 2.57 4.73
CA HIS A 114 -0.26 2.11 3.36
C HIS A 114 1.16 2.33 2.81
N ASN A 115 1.76 3.48 3.11
CA ASN A 115 3.14 3.78 2.77
C ASN A 115 4.13 2.92 3.58
N GLU A 116 3.82 2.64 4.84
CA GLU A 116 4.65 1.78 5.70
C GLU A 116 4.73 0.34 5.16
N VAL A 117 3.64 -0.20 4.59
CA VAL A 117 3.67 -1.50 3.90
C VAL A 117 4.67 -1.49 2.76
N TRP A 118 4.68 -0.44 1.94
CA TRP A 118 5.64 -0.33 0.85
C TRP A 118 7.08 -0.23 1.33
N ASP A 119 7.31 0.55 2.38
CA ASP A 119 8.63 0.69 2.98
C ASP A 119 9.18 -0.64 3.50
N ARG A 120 8.32 -1.44 4.15
CA ARG A 120 8.67 -2.80 4.56
C ARG A 120 8.98 -3.71 3.38
N ILE A 121 8.19 -3.63 2.30
CA ILE A 121 8.47 -4.40 1.06
C ILE A 121 9.86 -4.02 0.51
N ASP A 122 10.15 -2.73 0.38
CA ASP A 122 11.45 -2.26 -0.12
C ASP A 122 12.61 -2.71 0.76
N TYR A 123 12.42 -2.75 2.08
CA TYR A 123 13.41 -3.29 3.01
C TYR A 123 13.72 -4.77 2.73
N PHE A 124 12.70 -5.62 2.61
CA PHE A 124 12.90 -7.05 2.33
C PHE A 124 13.53 -7.30 0.96
N LEU A 125 13.37 -6.36 0.03
CA LEU A 125 14.03 -6.37 -1.28
C LEU A 125 15.44 -5.75 -1.25
N GLY A 126 15.90 -5.20 -0.12
CA GLY A 126 17.19 -4.55 0.02
C GLY A 126 17.30 -3.22 -0.73
N LYS A 127 16.16 -2.57 -1.01
CA LYS A 127 16.08 -1.26 -1.67
C LYS A 127 16.08 -0.10 -0.69
N LYS A 128 15.74 -0.36 0.58
CA LYS A 128 15.71 0.63 1.65
C LYS A 128 16.40 0.05 2.87
N ASP A 129 17.51 0.67 3.26
CA ASP A 129 18.27 0.31 4.47
C ASP A 129 17.59 0.85 5.75
N GLU A 130 16.61 1.76 5.59
CA GLU A 130 16.15 2.70 6.61
C GLU A 130 14.77 2.43 7.23
N VAL A 131 14.14 1.26 7.08
CA VAL A 131 12.93 0.95 7.89
C VAL A 131 13.22 1.06 9.41
N LEU A 132 14.50 1.16 9.77
CA LEU A 132 15.06 1.39 11.10
C LEU A 132 15.26 2.87 11.51
N ALA A 133 15.28 3.82 10.58
CA ALA A 133 15.64 5.22 10.89
C ALA A 133 14.46 6.02 11.48
N ASP A 134 13.24 5.79 11.01
CA ASP A 134 12.05 6.48 11.53
C ASP A 134 11.55 5.88 12.85
N GLY A 135 11.76 4.57 13.06
CA GLY A 135 11.53 3.96 14.38
C GLY A 135 12.47 4.49 15.48
N LYS A 136 13.72 4.85 15.12
CA LYS A 136 14.67 5.51 16.04
C LYS A 136 14.28 6.95 16.42
N LYS A 137 13.53 7.66 15.58
CA LYS A 137 13.03 9.01 15.90
C LYS A 137 11.88 8.99 16.91
N LEU A 138 11.14 7.89 16.99
CA LEU A 138 9.98 7.73 17.88
C LEU A 138 10.34 7.29 19.31
N THR A 139 11.52 6.71 19.53
CA THR A 139 11.90 6.15 20.85
C THR A 139 12.78 7.09 21.68
N LYS A 140 12.19 8.19 22.18
CA LYS A 140 12.72 8.86 23.40
C LYS A 140 12.36 8.09 24.69
N ASP A 141 11.54 7.05 24.59
CA ASP A 141 11.13 6.22 25.72
C ASP A 141 11.98 4.94 25.83
N LYS A 142 12.71 4.83 26.95
CA LYS A 142 13.66 3.75 27.25
C LYS A 142 13.01 2.36 27.37
N ARG A 143 11.68 2.26 27.54
CA ARG A 143 11.00 0.94 27.64
C ARG A 143 10.68 0.34 26.28
N LEU A 144 10.38 1.16 25.27
CA LEU A 144 10.16 0.73 23.90
C LEU A 144 11.47 0.27 23.23
N ASP A 145 12.59 0.78 23.72
CA ASP A 145 13.94 0.53 23.19
C ASP A 145 14.29 -0.97 23.17
N LYS A 146 13.94 -1.76 24.19
CA LYS A 146 14.30 -3.19 24.26
C LYS A 146 13.48 -4.08 23.33
N MET A 147 12.17 -3.80 23.21
CA MET A 147 11.27 -4.52 22.30
C MET A 147 11.56 -4.14 20.85
N PHE A 148 11.87 -2.86 20.61
CA PHE A 148 12.33 -2.35 19.32
C PHE A 148 13.69 -2.92 18.94
N ILE A 149 14.71 -2.93 19.81
CA ILE A 149 16.02 -3.51 19.53
C ILE A 149 15.91 -4.99 19.14
N ASN A 150 15.11 -5.79 19.85
CA ASN A 150 14.88 -7.20 19.47
C ASN A 150 14.15 -7.33 18.12
N TYR A 151 13.21 -6.42 17.83
CA TYR A 151 12.51 -6.36 16.54
C TYR A 151 13.47 -6.00 15.39
N VAL A 152 14.26 -4.94 15.57
CA VAL A 152 15.32 -4.51 14.66
C VAL A 152 16.34 -5.62 14.42
N GLN A 153 16.76 -6.33 15.47
CA GLN A 153 17.68 -7.46 15.36
C GLN A 153 17.06 -8.65 14.63
N ASN A 154 15.79 -9.00 14.91
CA ASN A 154 15.09 -10.07 14.20
C ASN A 154 14.87 -9.74 12.72
N ILE A 155 14.56 -8.49 12.39
CA ILE A 155 14.40 -8.01 11.01
C ILE A 155 15.75 -7.89 10.27
N SER A 156 16.80 -7.44 10.96
CA SER A 156 18.16 -7.42 10.41
C SER A 156 18.71 -8.83 10.15
N ASN A 157 18.17 -9.84 10.83
CA ASN A 157 18.50 -11.25 10.58
C ASN A 157 17.66 -11.87 9.46
N ASN A 158 16.63 -11.19 8.96
CA ASN A 158 15.83 -11.69 7.85
C ASN A 158 16.60 -11.59 6.52
N LYS A 159 16.47 -12.64 5.72
CA LYS A 159 17.16 -12.77 4.44
C LYS A 159 16.62 -11.75 3.45
N ILE A 160 17.45 -10.78 3.07
CA ILE A 160 17.20 -9.87 1.95
C ILE A 160 16.99 -10.71 0.67
N ILE A 161 15.88 -10.46 -0.02
CA ILE A 161 15.53 -11.10 -1.28
C ILE A 161 16.28 -10.37 -2.39
N LYS A 162 17.19 -11.09 -3.04
CA LYS A 162 17.96 -10.56 -4.18
C LYS A 162 17.21 -10.81 -5.48
N PRO A 163 17.35 -9.91 -6.48
CA PRO A 163 16.75 -10.11 -7.79
C PRO A 163 17.37 -11.33 -8.50
N THR A 164 16.54 -12.22 -9.01
CA THR A 164 16.98 -13.41 -9.79
C THR A 164 16.44 -13.44 -11.22
N LYS A 165 15.69 -12.40 -11.63
CA LYS A 165 15.09 -12.36 -12.96
C LYS A 165 16.17 -12.33 -14.05
N ASP A 166 16.01 -13.19 -15.06
CA ASP A 166 16.83 -13.10 -16.27
C ASP A 166 16.43 -11.87 -17.09
N MET A 167 17.38 -10.96 -17.26
CA MET A 167 17.21 -9.70 -17.97
C MET A 167 17.65 -9.77 -19.44
N SER A 168 18.08 -10.94 -19.92
CA SER A 168 18.57 -11.15 -21.30
C SER A 168 17.56 -10.75 -22.38
N ASN A 169 16.27 -10.99 -22.12
CA ASN A 169 15.16 -10.68 -23.02
C ASN A 169 14.44 -9.37 -22.68
N CYS A 170 15.00 -8.57 -21.76
CA CYS A 170 14.42 -7.28 -21.40
C CYS A 170 14.70 -6.27 -22.52
N VAL A 171 13.67 -6.00 -23.33
CA VAL A 171 13.69 -4.91 -24.30
C VAL A 171 12.90 -3.76 -23.70
N ILE A 172 13.60 -2.77 -23.14
CA ILE A 172 12.99 -1.49 -22.80
C ILE A 172 12.68 -0.81 -24.12
N LYS A 173 11.45 -0.97 -24.62
CA LYS A 173 10.98 -0.14 -25.73
C LYS A 173 10.98 1.29 -25.22
N ASN A 174 11.78 2.14 -25.85
CA ASN A 174 11.96 3.54 -25.52
C ASN A 174 10.72 4.37 -25.91
N GLU A 175 9.51 3.85 -25.67
CA GLU A 175 8.24 4.52 -25.97
C GLU A 175 7.96 5.70 -25.01
N PHE A 176 8.83 5.91 -24.01
CA PHE A 176 8.81 7.08 -23.12
C PHE A 176 9.89 8.13 -23.44
N ALA A 177 10.71 7.95 -24.49
CA ALA A 177 11.70 8.96 -24.88
C ALA A 177 11.08 10.27 -25.45
N PHE A 178 9.77 10.31 -25.69
CA PHE A 178 9.05 11.48 -26.21
C PHE A 178 7.71 11.80 -25.50
N GLY A 179 7.53 11.33 -24.26
CA GLY A 179 6.24 11.44 -23.56
C GLY A 179 6.36 11.93 -22.13
N VAL A 180 7.12 13.02 -21.89
CA VAL A 180 6.96 13.79 -20.66
C VAL A 180 5.53 14.33 -20.69
N ILE A 181 4.63 13.73 -19.91
CA ILE A 181 3.50 14.45 -19.35
C ILE A 181 4.15 15.57 -18.55
N LYS A 182 4.26 16.75 -19.17
CA LYS A 182 4.49 17.98 -18.42
C LYS A 182 3.26 18.09 -17.53
N ASP A 183 3.43 17.77 -16.25
CA ASP A 183 2.60 18.39 -15.23
C ASP A 183 2.60 19.88 -15.57
N LYS A 184 1.40 20.41 -15.82
CA LYS A 184 1.19 21.85 -15.80
C LYS A 184 1.55 22.30 -14.40
N ILE A 185 2.80 22.70 -14.22
CA ILE A 185 3.17 23.67 -13.22
C ILE A 185 2.57 24.96 -13.76
N ASP A 186 1.53 25.46 -13.08
CA ASP A 186 1.00 26.79 -13.31
C ASP A 186 2.13 27.79 -13.09
N GLU A 187 2.76 28.24 -14.18
CA GLU A 187 3.52 29.48 -14.22
C GLU A 187 2.54 30.66 -14.18
N GLU A 188 1.85 30.83 -13.05
CA GLU A 188 1.53 32.18 -12.59
C GLU A 188 2.74 32.65 -11.77
N ASN A 189 3.66 33.34 -12.44
CA ASN A 189 4.27 34.60 -12.00
C ASN A 189 5.54 34.92 -12.80
N GLU A 190 5.36 35.27 -14.07
CA GLU A 190 6.17 36.32 -14.69
C GLU A 190 5.22 37.27 -15.43
N ASN A 191 4.83 38.36 -14.75
CA ASN A 191 4.78 39.73 -15.27
C ASN A 191 3.87 40.62 -14.40
N LYS A 192 4.46 41.25 -13.38
CA LYS A 192 4.35 42.69 -13.14
C LYS A 192 5.41 43.19 -12.17
#